data_AF-A0A0C9SLG4-F1
#
_entry.id   AF-A0A0C9SLG4-F1
#
_cell.length_a   1.000
_cell.length_b   1.000
_cell.length_c   1.000
_cell.angle_alpha   90.00
_cell.angle_beta   90.00
_cell.angle_gamma   90.00
#
_symmetry.space_group_name_H-M   'P 1'
#
loop_
_entity.id
_entity.type
_entity.pdbx_description
1 polymer ?
#
loop_
_entity_poly.entity_id
_entity_poly.type
_entity_poly.pdbx_seq_one_letter_code
_entity_poly.pdbx_strand_id
1 'polypeptide(L)'
;MWGSGSARWHEWLTGDRINKVAEMCLPNRELNALIVQVLAGLVCASLAEDRYGVVQRDIPRIIEALLSFLSALEEYEVEVSNLYVPPTPEEVTQNDSKILEEKERTRVEVARATEVIGVVSDALKSGVADIVRTFGDKLVAFKVPPRIAKKIQSFVDYI
;
A
#
# COMPACT_ATOMS: atom_id res chain seq x y z
N MET A 1 1.94 -15.09 -45.55
CA MET A 1 1.18 -15.04 -44.27
C MET A 1 2.14 -14.97 -43.08
N TRP A 2 2.83 -13.84 -42.87
CA TRP A 2 3.78 -13.62 -41.76
C TRP A 2 3.57 -12.19 -41.23
N GLY A 3 2.42 -11.90 -40.63
CA GLY A 3 2.03 -10.53 -40.26
C GLY A 3 1.46 -10.33 -38.85
N SER A 4 1.06 -11.39 -38.14
CA SER A 4 0.39 -11.26 -36.83
C SER A 4 1.32 -11.30 -35.62
N GLY A 5 2.58 -11.76 -35.78
CA GLY A 5 3.53 -11.85 -34.67
C GLY A 5 4.03 -10.49 -34.19
N SER A 6 4.42 -9.61 -35.11
CA SER A 6 5.07 -8.33 -34.78
C SER A 6 4.20 -7.39 -33.96
N ALA A 7 2.89 -7.34 -34.23
CA ALA A 7 1.96 -6.53 -33.46
C ALA A 7 1.81 -7.04 -32.02
N ARG A 8 1.72 -8.36 -31.84
CA ARG A 8 1.63 -9.02 -30.52
C ARG A 8 2.90 -8.81 -29.68
N TRP A 9 4.07 -8.82 -30.31
CA TRP A 9 5.34 -8.56 -29.64
C TRP A 9 5.48 -7.10 -29.23
N HIS A 10 5.09 -6.16 -30.10
CA HIS A 10 5.06 -4.75 -29.76
C HIS A 10 4.08 -4.49 -28.61
N GLU A 11 2.85 -4.99 -28.68
CA GLU A 11 1.85 -4.83 -27.62
C GLU A 11 2.28 -5.49 -26.29
N TRP A 12 3.01 -6.61 -26.34
CA TRP A 12 3.64 -7.25 -25.18
C TRP A 12 4.84 -6.47 -24.60
N LEU A 13 5.52 -5.68 -25.43
CA LEU A 13 6.64 -4.80 -25.07
C LEU A 13 6.19 -3.40 -24.65
N THR A 14 5.09 -2.89 -25.19
CA THR A 14 4.62 -1.51 -25.04
C THR A 14 3.36 -1.36 -24.21
N GLY A 15 2.68 -2.45 -23.85
CA GLY A 15 1.60 -2.40 -22.87
C GLY A 15 2.15 -2.05 -21.50
N ASP A 16 1.74 -0.92 -20.93
CA ASP A 16 2.04 -0.53 -19.56
C ASP A 16 1.61 -1.66 -18.62
N ARG A 17 2.56 -2.51 -18.22
CA ARG A 17 2.28 -3.60 -17.30
C ARG A 17 1.97 -2.96 -15.97
N ILE A 18 0.73 -3.14 -15.51
CA ILE A 18 0.21 -2.58 -14.26
C ILE A 18 1.21 -2.86 -13.12
N ASN A 19 1.74 -4.09 -13.05
CA ASN A 19 2.76 -4.45 -12.08
C ASN A 19 4.09 -3.69 -12.25
N LYS A 20 4.55 -3.42 -13.48
CA LYS A 20 5.79 -2.66 -13.71
C LYS A 20 5.65 -1.20 -13.27
N VAL A 21 4.48 -0.60 -13.49
CA VAL A 21 4.20 0.75 -12.99
C VAL A 21 4.26 0.77 -11.46
N ALA A 22 3.64 -0.20 -10.79
CA ALA A 22 3.73 -0.33 -9.33
C ALA A 22 5.19 -0.52 -8.85
N GLU A 23 5.98 -1.36 -9.52
CA GLU A 23 7.40 -1.55 -9.22
C GLU A 23 8.21 -0.25 -9.39
N MET A 24 7.89 0.59 -10.39
CA MET A 24 8.57 1.87 -10.62
C MET A 24 8.14 2.96 -9.62
N CYS A 25 6.89 2.94 -9.15
CA CYS A 25 6.41 3.83 -8.10
C CYS A 25 7.05 3.51 -6.73
N LEU A 26 7.40 2.23 -6.49
CA LEU A 26 7.99 1.75 -5.24
C LEU A 26 9.29 0.97 -5.49
N PRO A 27 10.35 1.63 -6.03
CA PRO A 27 11.57 0.94 -6.48
C PRO A 27 12.36 0.34 -5.31
N ASN A 28 12.26 0.96 -4.13
CA ASN A 28 12.97 0.57 -2.91
C ASN A 28 11.99 0.07 -1.82
N ARG A 29 10.91 -0.60 -2.20
CA ARG A 29 9.83 -1.03 -1.27
C ARG A 29 10.32 -1.74 -0.01
N GLU A 30 11.26 -2.68 -0.14
CA GLU A 30 11.82 -3.42 1.00
C GLU A 30 12.58 -2.52 1.96
N LEU A 31 13.39 -1.60 1.41
CA LEU A 31 14.11 -0.62 2.20
C LEU A 31 13.15 0.37 2.87
N ASN A 32 12.10 0.80 2.16
CA ASN A 32 11.08 1.68 2.71
C ASN A 32 10.32 1.01 3.86
N ALA A 33 9.95 -0.27 3.70
CA ALA A 33 9.33 -1.07 4.76
C ALA A 33 10.26 -1.18 5.98
N LEU A 34 11.55 -1.45 5.77
CA LEU A 34 12.54 -1.49 6.85
C LEU A 34 12.70 -0.13 7.55
N ILE A 35 12.75 0.97 6.79
CA ILE A 35 12.81 2.33 7.34
C ILE A 35 11.59 2.60 8.23
N VAL A 36 10.39 2.23 7.78
CA VAL A 36 9.16 2.38 8.55
C VAL A 36 9.25 1.60 9.86
N GLN A 37 9.68 0.33 9.82
CA GLN A 37 9.83 -0.50 11.01
C GLN A 37 10.84 0.08 12.01
N VAL A 38 12.01 0.54 11.53
CA VAL A 38 13.04 1.14 12.38
C VAL A 38 12.55 2.46 13.00
N LEU A 39 11.87 3.32 12.22
CA LEU A 39 11.31 4.57 12.72
C LEU A 39 10.22 4.32 13.76
N ALA A 40 9.31 3.36 13.52
CA ALA A 40 8.29 2.98 14.48
C ALA A 40 8.93 2.44 15.77
N GLY A 41 9.92 1.55 15.66
CA GLY A 41 10.65 1.03 16.81
C GLY A 41 11.36 2.12 17.62
N LEU A 42 12.00 3.08 16.96
CA LEU A 42 12.64 4.23 17.60
C LEU A 42 11.61 5.09 18.35
N VAL A 43 10.46 5.36 17.74
CA VAL A 43 9.35 6.09 18.37
C VAL A 43 8.83 5.32 19.58
N CYS A 44 8.60 4.02 19.48
CA CYS A 44 8.13 3.20 20.59
C CYS A 44 9.14 3.18 21.76
N ALA A 45 10.42 2.97 21.48
CA ALA A 45 11.49 2.98 22.48
C ALA A 45 11.61 4.36 23.17
N SER A 46 11.30 5.44 22.47
CA SER A 46 11.35 6.80 23.01
C SER A 46 10.46 6.98 24.25
N LEU A 47 9.38 6.19 24.41
CA LEU A 47 8.52 6.30 25.58
C LEU A 47 9.27 6.04 26.90
N ALA A 48 10.25 5.14 26.90
CA ALA A 48 11.04 4.79 28.07
C ALA A 48 12.43 5.48 28.08
N GLU A 49 13.01 5.68 26.91
CA GLU A 49 14.43 6.04 26.78
C GLU A 49 14.66 7.53 26.48
N ASP A 50 13.68 8.24 25.91
CA ASP A 50 13.81 9.64 25.49
C ASP A 50 13.54 10.62 26.64
N ARG A 51 14.49 10.69 27.58
CA ARG A 51 14.41 11.53 28.79
C ARG A 51 14.17 13.00 28.51
N TYR A 52 14.62 13.48 27.35
CA TYR A 52 14.52 14.90 26.95
C TYR A 52 13.37 15.16 25.97
N GLY A 53 12.65 14.11 25.55
CA GLY A 53 11.51 14.22 24.64
C GLY A 53 11.87 14.68 23.22
N VAL A 54 13.12 14.46 22.78
CA VAL A 54 13.59 14.91 21.45
C VAL A 54 12.84 14.19 20.33
N VAL A 55 12.73 12.86 20.43
CA VAL A 55 11.96 12.03 19.50
C VAL A 55 10.47 12.21 19.75
N GLN A 56 10.05 12.25 21.02
CA GLN A 56 8.63 12.37 21.38
C GLN A 56 7.98 13.65 20.84
N ARG A 57 8.75 14.74 20.75
CA ARG A 57 8.31 16.01 20.16
C ARG A 57 7.88 15.88 18.70
N ASP A 58 8.52 14.97 17.95
CA ASP A 58 8.28 14.80 16.51
C ASP A 58 7.25 13.70 16.21
N ILE A 59 6.76 12.96 17.22
CA ILE A 59 5.72 11.92 17.08
C ILE A 59 4.50 12.38 16.27
N PRO A 60 3.89 13.56 16.52
CA PRO A 60 2.72 14.00 15.75
C PRO A 60 3.02 14.05 14.25
N ARG A 61 4.20 14.56 13.89
CA ARG A 61 4.64 14.71 12.49
C ARG A 61 5.03 13.38 11.87
N ILE A 62 5.64 12.48 12.64
CA ILE A 62 5.97 11.12 12.19
C ILE A 62 4.69 10.36 11.89
N ILE A 63 3.73 10.32 12.83
CA ILE A 63 2.45 9.64 12.64
C ILE A 63 1.69 10.23 11.45
N GLU A 64 1.64 11.55 11.32
CA GLU A 64 1.02 12.22 10.18
C GLU A 64 1.66 11.79 8.85
N ALA A 65 2.99 11.72 8.77
CA ALA A 65 3.69 11.29 7.56
C ALA A 65 3.41 9.80 7.23
N LEU A 66 3.48 8.91 8.22
CA LEU A 66 3.18 7.48 8.05
C LEU A 66 1.74 7.27 7.55
N LEU A 67 0.77 7.94 8.18
CA LEU A 67 -0.64 7.82 7.79
C LEU A 67 -0.96 8.49 6.46
N SER A 68 -0.29 9.59 6.13
CA SER A 68 -0.44 10.23 4.82
C SER A 68 0.08 9.32 3.71
N PHE A 69 1.23 8.67 3.93
CA PHE A 69 1.76 7.73 2.96
C PHE A 69 0.88 6.48 2.85
N LEU A 70 0.42 5.94 3.98
CA LEU A 70 -0.52 4.81 3.97
C LEU A 70 -1.80 5.16 3.18
N SER A 71 -2.33 6.37 3.35
CA SER A 71 -3.52 6.82 2.59
C SER A 71 -3.26 6.84 1.08
N ALA A 72 -2.10 7.36 0.65
CA ALA A 72 -1.75 7.37 -0.76
C ALA A 72 -1.58 5.96 -1.35
N LEU A 73 -1.04 5.01 -0.57
CA LEU A 73 -0.93 3.61 -0.98
C LEU A 73 -2.30 2.92 -1.07
N GLU A 74 -3.20 3.16 -0.11
CA GLU A 74 -4.56 2.62 -0.13
C GLU A 74 -5.36 3.18 -1.32
N GLU A 75 -5.24 4.48 -1.61
CA GLU A 75 -5.83 5.09 -2.80
C GLU A 75 -5.29 4.44 -4.08
N TYR A 76 -3.97 4.24 -4.17
CA TYR A 76 -3.35 3.58 -5.31
C TYR A 76 -3.74 2.10 -5.45
N GLU A 77 -3.88 1.37 -4.34
CA GLU A 77 -4.35 -0.02 -4.34
C GLU A 77 -5.80 -0.12 -4.86
N VAL A 78 -6.66 0.82 -4.47
CA VAL A 78 -8.04 0.91 -5.00
C VAL A 78 -8.01 1.20 -6.51
N GLU A 79 -7.19 2.14 -6.97
CA GLU A 79 -7.04 2.43 -8.41
C GLU A 79 -6.59 1.19 -9.20
N VAL A 80 -5.59 0.47 -8.69
CA VAL A 80 -5.04 -0.74 -9.32
C VAL A 80 -6.06 -1.89 -9.34
N SER A 81 -6.76 -2.11 -8.22
CA SER A 81 -7.77 -3.17 -8.12
C SER A 81 -8.95 -2.96 -9.09
N ASN A 82 -9.35 -1.70 -9.31
CA ASN A 82 -10.41 -1.33 -10.25
C ASN A 82 -10.05 -1.59 -11.73
N LEU A 83 -8.78 -1.84 -12.06
CA LEU A 83 -8.37 -2.19 -13.43
C LEU A 83 -8.81 -3.61 -13.83
N TYR A 84 -9.12 -4.47 -12.87
CA TYR A 84 -9.65 -5.80 -13.14
C TYR A 84 -11.18 -5.84 -12.97
N VAL A 85 -11.88 -6.20 -14.04
CA VAL A 85 -13.31 -6.47 -14.01
C VAL A 85 -13.53 -7.98 -14.12
N PRO A 86 -14.17 -8.63 -13.12
CA PRO A 86 -14.47 -10.05 -13.17
C PRO A 86 -15.29 -10.46 -14.40
N PRO A 87 -15.14 -11.71 -14.89
CA PRO A 87 -15.97 -12.21 -15.98
C PRO A 87 -17.44 -12.31 -15.57
N THR A 88 -18.35 -11.93 -16.48
CA THR A 88 -19.79 -12.06 -16.26
C THR A 88 -20.23 -13.51 -16.41
N PRO A 89 -21.37 -13.92 -15.81
CA PRO A 89 -21.87 -15.28 -15.97
C PRO A 89 -22.12 -15.69 -17.43
N GLU A 90 -22.49 -14.75 -18.30
CA GLU A 90 -22.71 -15.02 -19.72
C GLU A 90 -21.41 -15.31 -20.47
N GLU A 91 -20.34 -14.55 -20.19
CA GLU A 91 -19.01 -14.75 -20.79
C GLU A 91 -18.42 -16.11 -20.41
N VAL A 92 -18.64 -16.56 -19.17
CA VAL A 92 -18.22 -17.88 -18.70
C VAL A 92 -19.03 -18.99 -19.38
N THR A 93 -20.34 -18.77 -19.57
CA THR A 93 -21.24 -19.76 -20.19
C THR A 93 -20.98 -19.92 -21.69
N GLN A 94 -20.64 -18.83 -22.38
CA GLN A 94 -20.29 -18.84 -23.80
C GLN A 94 -18.89 -19.41 -24.06
N ASN A 95 -18.10 -19.62 -23.01
CA ASN A 95 -16.76 -20.20 -23.04
C ASN A 95 -15.84 -19.50 -24.07
N ASP A 96 -15.95 -18.17 -24.14
CA ASP A 96 -15.18 -17.35 -25.07
C ASP A 96 -13.73 -17.29 -24.59
N SER A 97 -12.95 -18.31 -24.97
CA SER A 97 -11.65 -18.64 -24.38
C SER A 97 -10.68 -17.46 -24.41
N LYS A 98 -10.77 -16.63 -25.45
CA LYS A 98 -9.92 -15.45 -25.61
C LYS A 98 -10.23 -14.36 -24.58
N ILE A 99 -11.51 -14.09 -24.30
CA ILE A 99 -11.92 -13.09 -23.30
C ILE A 99 -11.51 -13.54 -21.90
N LEU A 100 -11.69 -14.83 -21.61
CA LEU A 100 -11.32 -15.40 -20.31
C LEU A 100 -9.80 -15.36 -20.09
N GLU A 101 -9.00 -15.69 -21.10
CA GLU A 101 -7.53 -15.59 -21.05
C GLU A 101 -7.05 -14.15 -20.82
N GLU A 102 -7.66 -13.17 -21.49
CA GLU A 102 -7.31 -11.75 -21.32
C GLU A 102 -7.65 -11.24 -19.92
N LYS A 103 -8.84 -11.57 -19.39
CA LYS A 103 -9.25 -11.20 -18.03
C LYS A 103 -8.37 -11.87 -16.97
N GLU A 104 -8.01 -13.13 -17.18
CA GLU A 104 -7.11 -13.85 -16.28
C GLU A 104 -5.71 -13.22 -16.26
N ARG A 105 -5.19 -12.81 -17.42
CA ARG A 105 -3.91 -12.07 -17.49
C ARG A 105 -3.98 -10.76 -16.71
N THR A 106 -5.05 -9.98 -16.87
CA THR A 106 -5.25 -8.73 -16.13
C THR A 106 -5.34 -8.99 -14.63
N ARG A 107 -6.06 -10.05 -14.21
CA ARG A 107 -6.15 -10.48 -12.80
C ARG A 107 -4.78 -10.73 -12.20
N VAL A 108 -3.91 -11.45 -12.92
CA VAL A 108 -2.54 -11.75 -12.47
C VAL A 108 -1.68 -10.49 -12.37
N GLU A 109 -1.78 -9.57 -13.33
CA GLU A 109 -1.03 -8.30 -13.29
C GLU A 109 -1.48 -7.40 -12.13
N VAL A 110 -2.79 -7.28 -11.90
CA VAL A 110 -3.36 -6.55 -10.76
C VAL A 110 -2.91 -7.18 -9.44
N ALA A 111 -2.99 -8.51 -9.30
CA ALA A 111 -2.57 -9.20 -8.08
C ALA A 111 -1.10 -8.95 -7.74
N ARG A 112 -0.21 -9.00 -8.73
CA ARG A 112 1.23 -8.69 -8.54
C ARG A 112 1.47 -7.23 -8.15
N ALA A 113 0.76 -6.31 -8.79
CA ALA A 113 0.84 -4.89 -8.45
C ALA A 113 0.38 -4.64 -7.00
N THR A 114 -0.71 -5.29 -6.57
CA THR A 114 -1.19 -5.26 -5.18
C THR A 114 -0.15 -5.84 -4.22
N GLU A 115 0.51 -6.97 -4.54
CA GLU A 115 1.60 -7.50 -3.71
C GLU A 115 2.74 -6.49 -3.53
N VAL A 116 3.14 -5.79 -4.59
CA VAL A 116 4.20 -4.77 -4.55
C VAL A 116 3.83 -3.60 -3.63
N ILE A 117 2.57 -3.14 -3.69
CA ILE A 117 2.04 -2.09 -2.81
C ILE A 117 1.98 -2.60 -1.36
N GLY A 118 1.54 -3.84 -1.18
CA GLY A 118 1.36 -4.55 0.08
C GLY A 118 2.58 -4.47 1.00
N VAL A 119 3.78 -4.67 0.44
CA VAL A 119 5.05 -4.64 1.19
C VAL A 119 5.19 -3.39 2.06
N VAL A 120 4.86 -2.22 1.51
CA VAL A 120 5.02 -0.94 2.24
C VAL A 120 3.77 -0.64 3.07
N SER A 121 2.57 -0.93 2.55
CA SER A 121 1.34 -0.69 3.30
C SER A 121 1.28 -1.49 4.60
N ASP A 122 1.75 -2.73 4.59
CA ASP A 122 1.72 -3.61 5.76
C ASP A 122 2.72 -3.15 6.81
N ALA A 123 3.91 -2.73 6.39
CA ALA A 123 4.89 -2.13 7.29
C ALA A 123 4.35 -0.84 7.94
N LEU A 124 3.64 0.00 7.18
CA LEU A 124 3.01 1.22 7.70
C LEU A 124 1.89 0.89 8.69
N LYS A 125 1.00 -0.05 8.35
CA LYS A 125 -0.09 -0.49 9.25
C LYS A 125 0.47 -1.04 10.55
N SER A 126 1.47 -1.93 10.47
CA SER A 126 2.13 -2.50 11.65
C SER A 126 2.82 -1.42 12.49
N GLY A 127 3.64 -0.56 11.86
CA GLY A 127 4.38 0.48 12.58
C GLY A 127 3.46 1.50 13.27
N VAL A 128 2.37 1.91 12.60
CA VAL A 128 1.37 2.79 13.24
C VAL A 128 0.65 2.07 14.38
N ALA A 129 0.26 0.81 14.20
CA ALA A 129 -0.36 0.02 15.25
C ALA A 129 0.54 -0.10 16.48
N ASP A 130 1.83 -0.35 16.30
CA ASP A 130 2.82 -0.43 17.39
C ASP A 130 2.93 0.89 18.16
N ILE A 131 2.99 2.02 17.44
CA ILE A 131 3.02 3.36 18.06
C ILE A 131 1.74 3.61 18.85
N VAL A 132 0.57 3.30 18.26
CA VAL A 132 -0.73 3.48 18.91
C VAL A 132 -0.84 2.62 20.18
N ARG A 133 -0.43 1.35 20.12
CA ARG A 133 -0.44 0.45 21.28
C ARG A 133 0.53 0.89 22.38
N THR A 134 1.68 1.43 21.98
CA THR A 134 2.73 1.87 22.92
C THR A 134 2.35 3.15 23.67
N PHE A 135 1.84 4.14 22.95
CA PHE A 135 1.51 5.45 23.54
C PHE A 135 0.10 5.50 24.12
N GLY A 136 -0.86 4.74 23.57
CA GLY A 136 -2.24 4.65 24.04
C GLY A 136 -2.86 6.03 24.26
N ASP A 137 -3.44 6.25 25.44
CA ASP A 137 -4.09 7.51 25.84
C ASP A 137 -3.17 8.73 25.76
N LYS A 138 -1.85 8.54 25.80
CA LYS A 138 -0.88 9.65 25.67
C LYS A 138 -0.94 10.28 24.28
N LEU A 139 -1.47 9.57 23.28
CA LEU A 139 -1.69 10.12 21.95
C LEU A 139 -2.68 11.29 21.94
N VAL A 140 -3.60 11.37 22.92
CA VAL A 140 -4.57 12.49 23.04
C VAL A 140 -3.86 13.82 23.26
N ALA A 141 -2.65 13.82 23.83
CA ALA A 141 -1.85 15.02 24.01
C ALA A 141 -1.23 15.54 22.69
N PHE A 142 -1.17 14.72 21.65
CA PHE A 142 -0.58 15.09 20.38
C PHE A 142 -1.59 15.85 19.51
N LYS A 143 -1.18 17.05 19.08
CA LYS A 143 -1.96 17.87 18.15
C LYS A 143 -1.75 17.33 16.74
N VAL A 144 -2.75 16.64 16.21
CA VAL A 144 -2.77 16.13 14.83
C VAL A 144 -3.97 16.70 14.07
N PRO A 145 -3.90 16.83 12.74
CA PRO A 145 -5.03 17.25 11.93
C PRO A 145 -6.25 16.30 12.09
N PRO A 146 -7.51 16.80 11.98
CA PRO A 146 -8.70 15.97 12.19
C PRO A 146 -8.79 14.72 11.31
N ARG A 147 -8.27 14.78 10.07
CA ARG A 147 -8.23 13.62 9.15
C ARG A 147 -7.31 12.52 9.67
N ILE A 148 -6.16 12.90 10.22
CA ILE A 148 -5.18 11.99 10.82
C ILE A 148 -5.74 11.40 12.11
N ALA A 149 -6.37 12.21 12.97
CA ALA A 149 -7.03 11.75 14.19
C ALA A 149 -8.06 10.64 13.92
N LYS A 150 -8.90 10.80 12.89
CA LYS A 150 -9.87 9.77 12.47
C LYS A 150 -9.20 8.47 12.05
N LYS A 151 -8.08 8.55 11.32
CA LYS A 151 -7.32 7.35 10.95
C LYS A 151 -6.66 6.69 12.16
N ILE A 152 -6.09 7.45 13.10
CA ILE A 152 -5.56 6.89 14.35
C ILE A 152 -6.70 6.16 15.11
N GLN A 153 -7.89 6.74 15.16
CA GLN A 153 -9.04 6.11 15.84
C GLN A 153 -9.35 4.72 15.27
N SER A 154 -9.27 4.51 13.95
CA SER A 154 -9.50 3.16 13.39
C SER A 154 -8.47 2.13 13.82
N PHE A 155 -7.25 2.55 14.17
CA PHE A 155 -6.25 1.65 14.77
C PHE A 155 -6.52 1.39 16.26
N VAL A 156 -7.03 2.39 16.98
CA VAL A 156 -7.44 2.25 18.39
C VAL A 156 -8.63 1.31 18.52
N ASP A 157 -9.63 1.43 17.64
CA ASP A 157 -10.86 0.63 17.65
C ASP A 157 -10.62 -0.87 17.35
N TYR A 158 -9.46 -1.20 16.76
CA TYR A 158 -9.06 -2.57 16.41
C TYR A 158 -8.27 -3.29 17.52
N ILE A 159 -7.86 -2.56 18.57
CA ILE A 159 -7.07 -3.07 19.71
C ILE A 159 -7.99 -3.62 20.80
#